data_AF-A0A8J2MJJ6-F1
#
_entry.id   AF-A0A8J2MJJ6-F1
#
_cell.length_a   1.000
_cell.length_b   1.000
_cell.length_c   1.000
_cell.angle_alpha   90.00
_cell.angle_beta   90.00
_cell.angle_gamma   90.00
#
_symmetry.space_group_name_H-M   'P 1'
#
loop_
_entity.id
_entity.type
_entity.pdbx_description
1 polymer ?
#
loop_
_entity_poly.entity_id
_entity_poly.type
_entity_poly.pdbx_seq_one_letter_code
_entity_poly.pdbx_strand_id
1 'polypeptide(L)'
;MKINENTRIVGSKVVLVPYKKKYVERYHQWMKSEELQYLTGSEPLTIEEEYQMQESWHNDDNKCTFIILDRNRFDKTNPVDSMIGDTNLYLNDIEEPFTAECEIMIAEKCARGQKMGWEALILILRYGIEALKINKYRAKIKIDNEKSIKMFNKLRFNEISRSVVFEEVTLECDATAIKFRPLFFNSVAYGSFYTGAEFLQQTYNINQKEKAAAVLNNTPVNSNKLFPDKFKLEDYNVPVLRRYLTYGYFLAGPILHGWYSWLDKMFKGTAPKIVVTKLLCDQFILTPPLVVLFFTSMSVMEGKKTENLLDECKAKFVKTFATSCIFWLPVQFVNFLLIPPSFRVLYVSVASFCWVNILCHLKLNFLFNVTATAYNRIGIDDFNQCDVLSWVMTIFKVGNYHKNAIKTGLCKVFTNISRRDFTTI
;
A
#
# COMPACT_ATOMS: atom_id res chain seq x y z
N MET A 1 -19.53 17.11 21.45
CA MET A 1 -18.22 16.46 21.20
C MET A 1 -17.79 15.48 22.30
N LYS A 2 -18.70 14.95 23.13
CA LYS A 2 -18.32 14.00 24.19
C LYS A 2 -17.71 12.71 23.63
N ILE A 3 -18.23 12.24 22.50
CA ILE A 3 -17.78 11.01 21.85
C ILE A 3 -16.31 11.06 21.39
N ASN A 4 -15.80 12.23 21.00
CA ASN A 4 -14.43 12.39 20.55
C ASN A 4 -13.50 13.08 21.57
N GLU A 5 -13.97 13.42 22.78
CA GLU A 5 -13.25 14.25 23.77
C GLU A 5 -11.84 13.74 24.15
N ASN A 6 -11.65 12.42 24.13
CA ASN A 6 -10.40 11.75 24.46
C ASN A 6 -9.76 11.06 23.25
N THR A 7 -10.29 11.31 22.05
CA THR A 7 -9.82 10.69 20.81
C THR A 7 -8.69 11.51 20.21
N ARG A 8 -7.55 10.87 19.97
CA ARG A 8 -6.43 11.44 19.20
C ARG A 8 -6.15 10.56 18.00
N ILE A 9 -6.20 11.15 16.80
CA ILE A 9 -5.95 10.44 15.54
C ILE A 9 -4.61 10.91 14.99
N VAL A 10 -3.70 9.98 14.79
CA VAL A 10 -2.31 10.28 14.42
C VAL A 10 -2.07 9.86 12.97
N GLY A 11 -1.85 10.85 12.10
CA GLY A 11 -1.42 10.68 10.72
C GLY A 11 0.10 10.78 10.55
N SER A 12 0.57 10.73 9.31
CA SER A 12 1.97 10.91 8.94
C SER A 12 2.45 12.36 9.01
N LYS A 13 1.64 13.33 8.56
CA LYS A 13 1.94 14.77 8.61
C LYS A 13 1.11 15.54 9.61
N VAL A 14 -0.06 15.03 9.98
CA VAL A 14 -1.01 15.72 10.87
C VAL A 14 -1.39 14.88 12.07
N VAL A 15 -1.77 15.55 13.16
CA VAL A 15 -2.42 14.94 14.33
C VAL A 15 -3.76 15.64 14.54
N LEU A 16 -4.84 14.87 14.64
CA LEU A 16 -6.16 15.38 14.99
C LEU A 16 -6.38 15.24 16.48
N VAL A 17 -6.73 16.35 17.13
CA VAL A 17 -7.03 16.42 18.56
C VAL A 17 -8.38 17.07 18.79
N PRO A 18 -9.11 16.74 19.85
CA PRO A 18 -10.44 17.32 20.08
C PRO A 18 -10.31 18.82 20.36
N TYR A 19 -11.23 19.61 19.81
CA TYR A 19 -11.28 21.04 20.14
C TYR A 19 -11.64 21.25 21.60
N LYS A 20 -10.85 22.07 22.29
CA LYS A 20 -10.89 22.33 23.73
C LYS A 20 -10.59 23.80 23.98
N LYS A 21 -11.03 24.31 25.14
CA LYS A 21 -10.89 25.71 25.59
C LYS A 21 -9.51 26.33 25.32
N LYS A 22 -8.42 25.58 25.50
CA LYS A 22 -7.03 26.06 25.27
C LYS A 22 -6.70 26.44 23.82
N TYR A 23 -7.52 26.05 22.84
CA TYR A 23 -7.30 26.35 21.42
C TYR A 23 -8.09 27.57 20.95
N VAL A 24 -9.03 28.07 21.75
CA VAL A 24 -9.99 29.14 21.39
C VAL A 24 -9.26 30.42 21.00
N GLU A 25 -8.27 30.87 21.77
CA GLU A 25 -7.56 32.11 21.46
C GLU A 25 -6.89 32.09 20.08
N ARG A 26 -6.25 30.97 19.73
CA ARG A 26 -5.61 30.80 18.42
C ARG A 26 -6.64 30.71 17.31
N TYR A 27 -7.72 29.96 17.54
CA TYR A 27 -8.84 29.83 16.59
C TYR A 27 -9.49 31.18 16.30
N HIS A 28 -9.75 31.98 17.34
CA HIS A 28 -10.28 33.33 17.22
C HIS A 28 -9.37 34.25 16.38
N GLN A 29 -8.03 34.12 16.48
CA GLN A 29 -7.14 34.87 15.58
C GLN A 29 -7.33 34.49 14.11
N TRP A 30 -7.59 33.22 13.80
CA TRP A 30 -7.91 32.81 12.42
C TRP A 30 -9.25 33.37 11.97
N MET A 31 -10.26 33.35 12.84
CA MET A 31 -11.59 33.89 12.56
C MET A 31 -11.63 35.41 12.41
N LYS A 32 -10.52 36.14 12.57
CA LYS A 32 -10.43 37.55 12.14
C LYS A 32 -10.21 37.73 10.64
N SER A 33 -9.89 36.66 9.92
CA SER A 33 -9.65 36.71 8.48
C SER A 33 -10.97 36.63 7.71
N GLU A 34 -11.30 37.68 6.96
CA GLU A 34 -12.48 37.71 6.07
C GLU A 34 -12.47 36.55 5.05
N GLU A 35 -11.29 36.22 4.49
CA GLU A 35 -11.11 35.06 3.61
C GLU A 35 -11.59 33.75 4.28
N LEU A 36 -11.24 33.53 5.54
CA LEU A 36 -11.63 32.31 6.26
C LEU A 36 -13.11 32.32 6.59
N GLN A 37 -13.63 33.43 7.14
CA GLN A 37 -15.05 33.61 7.43
C GLN A 37 -15.93 33.33 6.21
N TYR A 38 -15.58 33.87 5.04
CA TYR A 38 -16.31 33.64 3.80
C TYR A 38 -16.29 32.15 3.40
N LEU A 39 -15.11 31.52 3.42
CA LEU A 39 -14.94 30.13 3.00
C LEU A 39 -15.60 29.12 3.95
N THR A 40 -15.74 29.46 5.23
CA THR A 40 -16.40 28.63 6.26
C THR A 40 -17.85 29.04 6.53
N GLY A 41 -18.35 30.11 5.91
CA GLY A 41 -19.69 30.65 6.18
C GLY A 41 -19.87 31.10 7.63
N SER A 42 -18.79 31.59 8.27
CA SER A 42 -18.79 31.96 9.69
C SER A 42 -18.94 33.46 9.88
N GLU A 43 -19.66 33.86 10.93
CA GLU A 43 -19.80 35.25 11.34
C GLU A 43 -18.69 35.64 12.34
N PRO A 44 -18.26 36.92 12.38
CA PRO A 44 -17.29 37.39 13.35
C PRO A 44 -17.87 37.37 14.77
N LEU A 45 -17.16 36.75 15.71
CA LEU A 45 -17.51 36.67 17.11
C LEU A 45 -16.48 37.38 17.99
N THR A 46 -16.92 37.89 19.14
CA THR A 46 -16.03 38.29 20.23
C THR A 46 -15.32 37.07 20.85
N ILE A 47 -14.23 37.29 21.57
CA ILE A 47 -13.50 36.18 22.20
C ILE A 47 -14.35 35.48 23.27
N GLU A 48 -15.22 36.20 23.98
CA GLU A 48 -16.16 35.64 24.93
C GLU A 48 -17.22 34.76 24.25
N GLU A 49 -17.76 35.18 23.11
CA GLU A 49 -18.70 34.40 22.31
C GLU A 49 -18.04 33.13 21.74
N GLU A 50 -16.77 33.20 21.33
CA GLU A 50 -16.00 32.03 20.89
C GLU A 50 -15.85 30.98 22.00
N TYR A 51 -15.63 31.43 23.25
CA TYR A 51 -15.61 30.52 24.40
C TYR A 51 -16.97 29.87 24.65
N GLN A 52 -18.07 30.64 24.56
CA GLN A 52 -19.42 30.12 24.72
C GLN A 52 -19.77 29.13 23.60
N MET A 53 -19.40 29.43 22.36
CA MET A 53 -19.58 28.56 21.21
C MET A 53 -18.76 27.27 21.34
N GLN A 54 -17.52 27.36 21.82
CA GLN A 54 -16.72 26.17 22.08
C GLN A 54 -17.36 25.27 23.13
N GLU A 55 -17.93 25.85 24.19
CA GLU A 55 -18.64 25.10 25.23
C GLU A 55 -19.93 24.46 24.71
N SER A 56 -20.70 25.16 23.87
CA SER A 56 -21.91 24.60 23.26
C SER A 56 -21.57 23.41 22.34
N TRP A 57 -20.55 23.55 21.49
CA TRP A 57 -20.07 22.46 20.62
C TRP A 57 -19.52 21.29 21.43
N HIS A 58 -18.85 21.57 22.55
CA HIS A 58 -18.33 20.53 23.43
C HIS A 58 -19.47 19.64 23.94
N ASN A 59 -20.60 20.24 24.30
CA ASN A 59 -21.78 19.57 24.83
C ASN A 59 -22.72 18.98 23.77
N ASP A 60 -22.54 19.32 22.48
CA ASP A 60 -23.36 18.82 21.38
C ASP A 60 -23.04 17.36 21.01
N ASP A 61 -23.95 16.44 21.22
CA ASP A 61 -23.75 15.01 20.94
C ASP A 61 -23.68 14.68 19.43
N ASN A 62 -24.16 15.58 18.57
CA ASN A 62 -24.19 15.41 17.12
C ASN A 62 -23.01 16.09 16.41
N LYS A 63 -22.08 16.69 17.16
CA LYS A 63 -20.92 17.37 16.60
C LYS A 63 -19.60 16.76 17.06
N CYS A 64 -18.72 16.50 16.10
CA CYS A 64 -17.35 16.06 16.31
C CYS A 64 -16.37 17.03 15.63
N THR A 65 -15.75 17.92 16.41
CA THR A 65 -14.70 18.83 15.92
C THR A 65 -13.32 18.36 16.34
N PHE A 66 -12.38 18.36 15.39
CA PHE A 66 -10.96 18.15 15.65
C PHE A 66 -10.14 19.35 15.17
N ILE A 67 -9.19 19.77 15.98
CA ILE A 67 -8.11 20.66 15.57
C ILE A 67 -7.03 19.83 14.87
N ILE A 68 -6.58 20.33 13.73
CA ILE A 68 -5.51 19.75 12.92
C ILE A 68 -4.19 20.38 13.37
N LEU A 69 -3.26 19.53 13.82
CA LEU A 69 -1.91 19.93 14.21
C LEU A 69 -0.89 19.46 13.17
N ASP A 70 0.13 20.27 12.86
CA ASP A 70 1.33 19.84 12.16
C ASP A 70 2.13 18.90 13.07
N ARG A 71 2.27 17.64 12.67
CA ARG A 71 2.97 16.62 13.45
C ARG A 71 4.43 16.99 13.71
N ASN A 72 5.13 17.53 12.70
CA ASN A 72 6.55 17.84 12.82
C ASN A 72 6.81 18.96 13.83
N ARG A 73 5.85 19.88 13.98
CA ARG A 73 5.88 20.93 15.01
C ARG A 73 5.43 20.40 16.36
N PHE A 74 4.36 19.62 16.39
CA PHE A 74 3.80 19.02 17.60
C PHE A 74 4.81 18.17 18.38
N ASP A 75 5.68 17.44 17.70
CA ASP A 75 6.72 16.64 18.34
C ASP A 75 7.84 17.51 18.98
N LYS A 76 7.87 18.82 18.70
CA LYS A 76 8.91 19.77 19.13
C LYS A 76 8.40 20.92 20.01
N THR A 77 7.13 21.31 19.86
CA THR A 77 6.53 22.49 20.49
C THR A 77 5.22 22.13 21.19
N ASN A 78 4.56 23.11 21.80
CA ASN A 78 3.27 22.88 22.42
C ASN A 78 2.15 22.63 21.36
N PRO A 79 1.00 22.08 21.77
CA PRO A 79 -0.10 21.79 20.86
C PRO A 79 -0.71 23.02 20.18
N VAL A 80 -0.70 24.18 20.83
CA VAL A 80 -1.32 25.42 20.31
C VAL A 80 -0.49 25.99 19.16
N ASP A 81 0.83 26.03 19.28
CA ASP A 81 1.75 26.51 18.25
C ASP A 81 1.80 25.59 17.01
N SER A 82 1.33 24.36 17.18
CA SER A 82 1.26 23.36 16.13
C SER A 82 -0.04 23.39 15.34
N MET A 83 -1.01 24.22 15.75
CA MET A 83 -2.32 24.35 15.10
C MET A 83 -2.18 24.84 13.66
N ILE A 84 -2.83 24.14 12.72
CA ILE A 84 -2.84 24.52 11.30
C ILE A 84 -4.26 24.65 10.69
N GLY A 85 -5.28 24.14 11.37
CA GLY A 85 -6.67 24.23 10.95
C GLY A 85 -7.57 23.36 11.81
N ASP A 86 -8.77 23.05 11.31
CA ASP A 86 -9.76 22.19 11.96
C ASP A 86 -10.55 21.37 10.92
N THR A 87 -11.24 20.34 11.41
CA THR A 87 -12.16 19.54 10.61
C THR A 87 -13.29 18.99 11.48
N ASN A 88 -14.48 18.91 10.90
CA ASN A 88 -15.72 18.67 11.62
C ASN A 88 -16.53 17.54 10.97
N LEU A 89 -17.25 16.79 11.78
CA LEU A 89 -18.40 15.98 11.37
C LEU A 89 -19.65 16.45 12.11
N TYR A 90 -20.71 16.74 11.36
CA TYR A 90 -22.04 17.06 11.89
C TYR A 90 -23.01 15.93 11.56
N LEU A 91 -23.75 15.50 12.57
CA LEU A 91 -24.69 14.38 12.55
C LEU A 91 -26.11 14.90 12.80
N ASN A 92 -26.51 15.90 12.02
CA ASN A 92 -27.71 16.69 12.30
C ASN A 92 -28.95 16.23 11.52
N ASP A 93 -28.81 15.22 10.67
CA ASP A 93 -29.91 14.72 9.84
C ASP A 93 -30.66 13.60 10.57
N ILE A 94 -31.85 13.93 11.09
CA ILE A 94 -32.72 12.99 11.82
C ILE A 94 -33.27 11.93 10.86
N GLU A 95 -33.47 12.27 9.58
CA GLU A 95 -33.98 11.37 8.55
C GLU A 95 -32.87 10.48 7.97
N GLU A 96 -31.64 10.98 7.93
CA GLU A 96 -30.43 10.24 7.52
C GLU A 96 -29.41 10.06 8.67
N PRO A 97 -29.71 9.23 9.70
CA PRO A 97 -28.89 9.13 10.92
C PRO A 97 -27.47 8.58 10.71
N PHE A 98 -27.16 8.03 9.52
CA PHE A 98 -25.84 7.53 9.15
C PHE A 98 -25.12 8.41 8.11
N THR A 99 -25.65 9.60 7.84
CA THR A 99 -25.02 10.63 7.01
C THR A 99 -24.31 11.64 7.90
N ALA A 100 -23.08 12.00 7.54
CA ALA A 100 -22.34 13.06 8.21
C ALA A 100 -21.96 14.17 7.22
N GLU A 101 -22.24 15.42 7.60
CA GLU A 101 -21.66 16.58 6.91
C GLU A 101 -20.23 16.79 7.40
N CYS A 102 -19.28 16.80 6.46
CA CYS A 102 -17.86 16.91 6.74
C CYS A 102 -17.30 18.24 6.26
N GLU A 103 -16.61 18.94 7.16
CA GLU A 103 -15.99 20.23 6.88
C GLU A 103 -14.49 20.17 7.18
N ILE A 104 -13.73 21.01 6.50
CA ILE A 104 -12.29 21.14 6.73
C ILE A 104 -11.81 22.55 6.39
N MET A 105 -11.04 23.13 7.31
CA MET A 105 -10.34 24.39 7.10
C MET A 105 -8.84 24.18 7.37
N ILE A 106 -8.00 24.69 6.47
CA ILE A 106 -6.55 24.86 6.72
C ILE A 106 -6.27 26.36 6.80
N ALA A 107 -6.31 26.86 8.04
CA ALA A 107 -6.14 28.28 8.32
C ALA A 107 -4.72 28.75 7.99
N GLU A 108 -3.70 27.99 8.38
CA GLU A 108 -2.30 28.36 8.18
C GLU A 108 -1.91 28.26 6.70
N LYS A 109 -1.64 29.41 6.07
CA LYS A 109 -1.23 29.49 4.66
C LYS A 109 0.01 28.64 4.36
N CYS A 110 0.95 28.57 5.29
CA CYS A 110 2.16 27.75 5.16
C CYS A 110 1.83 26.24 5.06
N ALA A 111 0.74 25.75 5.62
CA ALA A 111 0.33 24.34 5.59
C ALA A 111 -0.47 23.96 4.33
N ARG A 112 -0.98 24.95 3.59
CA ARG A 112 -1.75 24.74 2.35
C ARG A 112 -0.84 24.19 1.24
N GLY A 113 -1.39 23.36 0.35
CA GLY A 113 -0.63 22.74 -0.74
C GLY A 113 0.30 21.59 -0.33
N GLN A 114 0.47 21.32 0.97
CA GLN A 114 1.36 20.26 1.47
C GLN A 114 0.70 18.89 1.65
N LYS A 115 -0.54 18.72 1.18
CA LYS A 115 -1.40 17.54 1.41
C LYS A 115 -1.77 17.29 2.88
N MET A 116 -1.58 18.27 3.77
CA MET A 116 -2.00 18.16 5.18
C MET A 116 -3.52 18.11 5.32
N GLY A 117 -4.26 18.99 4.62
CA GLY A 117 -5.73 18.93 4.58
C GLY A 117 -6.27 17.65 3.97
N TRP A 118 -5.62 17.15 2.90
CA TRP A 118 -5.96 15.85 2.30
C TRP A 118 -5.86 14.71 3.32
N GLU A 119 -4.77 14.65 4.08
CA GLU A 119 -4.59 13.63 5.10
C GLU A 119 -5.58 13.79 6.27
N ALA A 120 -5.79 15.01 6.75
CA ALA A 120 -6.76 15.29 7.82
C ALA A 120 -8.17 14.83 7.43
N LEU A 121 -8.60 15.12 6.19
CA LEU A 121 -9.89 14.70 5.68
C LEU A 121 -10.01 13.16 5.61
N ILE A 122 -8.98 12.46 5.11
CA ILE A 122 -8.98 10.98 5.13
C ILE A 122 -9.09 10.43 6.56
N LEU A 123 -8.39 11.02 7.51
CA LEU A 123 -8.41 10.56 8.90
C LEU A 123 -9.78 10.74 9.55
N ILE A 124 -10.45 11.87 9.35
CA ILE A 124 -11.79 12.10 9.92
C ILE A 124 -12.86 11.25 9.23
N LEU A 125 -12.79 11.07 7.91
CA LEU A 125 -13.69 10.16 7.17
C LEU A 125 -13.49 8.71 7.63
N ARG A 126 -12.25 8.30 7.91
CA ARG A 126 -11.99 6.97 8.49
C ARG A 126 -12.56 6.84 9.89
N TYR A 127 -12.42 7.87 10.73
CA TYR A 127 -13.01 7.90 12.07
C TYR A 127 -14.53 7.78 12.02
N GLY A 128 -15.20 8.53 11.13
CA GLY A 128 -16.65 8.42 10.97
C GLY A 128 -17.10 7.01 10.56
N ILE A 129 -16.36 6.33 9.69
CA ILE A 129 -16.68 4.94 9.28
C ILE A 129 -16.47 3.96 10.45
N GLU A 130 -15.31 4.04 11.11
CA GLU A 130 -14.88 3.03 12.08
C GLU A 130 -15.58 3.21 13.44
N ALA A 131 -15.66 4.45 13.94
CA ALA A 131 -16.16 4.79 15.26
C ALA A 131 -17.65 5.17 15.25
N LEU A 132 -18.07 5.99 14.28
CA LEU A 132 -19.44 6.55 14.24
C LEU A 132 -20.39 5.78 13.31
N LYS A 133 -19.90 4.78 12.58
CA LYS A 133 -20.66 3.94 11.63
C LYS A 133 -21.33 4.71 10.49
N ILE A 134 -20.74 5.84 10.09
CA ILE A 134 -21.20 6.65 8.97
C ILE A 134 -21.09 5.88 7.65
N ASN A 135 -22.16 5.90 6.87
CA ASN A 135 -22.23 5.22 5.57
C ASN A 135 -22.28 6.20 4.39
N LYS A 136 -22.61 7.47 4.61
CA LYS A 136 -22.65 8.53 3.61
C LYS A 136 -22.03 9.82 4.16
N TYR A 137 -21.26 10.52 3.33
CA TYR A 137 -20.70 11.81 3.65
C TYR A 137 -21.24 12.89 2.72
N ARG A 138 -21.48 14.07 3.27
CA ARG A 138 -21.88 15.27 2.55
C ARG A 138 -20.86 16.38 2.80
N ALA A 139 -20.59 17.22 1.83
CA ALA A 139 -19.78 18.43 2.00
C ALA A 139 -20.42 19.58 1.24
N LYS A 140 -20.58 20.73 1.90
CA LYS A 140 -21.01 21.98 1.28
C LYS A 140 -19.81 22.90 1.12
N ILE A 141 -19.60 23.42 -0.07
CA ILE A 141 -18.39 24.17 -0.41
C ILE A 141 -18.78 25.40 -1.24
N LYS A 142 -18.18 26.55 -0.99
CA LYS A 142 -18.37 27.74 -1.85
C LYS A 142 -18.01 27.43 -3.31
N ILE A 143 -18.84 27.90 -4.24
CA ILE A 143 -18.75 27.58 -5.68
C ILE A 143 -17.40 28.01 -6.27
N ASP A 144 -16.82 29.09 -5.77
CA ASP A 144 -15.52 29.64 -6.20
C ASP A 144 -14.31 28.93 -5.56
N ASN A 145 -14.53 28.08 -4.55
CA ASN A 145 -13.47 27.32 -3.88
C ASN A 145 -13.10 26.05 -4.66
N GLU A 146 -12.56 26.25 -5.87
CA GLU A 146 -12.14 25.17 -6.76
C GLU A 146 -11.12 24.21 -6.12
N LYS A 147 -10.29 24.72 -5.19
CA LYS A 147 -9.25 23.93 -4.52
C LYS A 147 -9.89 22.83 -3.66
N SER A 148 -10.89 23.19 -2.85
CA SER A 148 -11.64 22.22 -2.04
C SER A 148 -12.47 21.29 -2.92
N ILE A 149 -13.18 21.80 -3.93
CA ILE A 149 -13.98 20.97 -4.86
C ILE A 149 -13.09 19.90 -5.53
N LYS A 150 -11.93 20.29 -6.08
CA LYS A 150 -10.97 19.36 -6.69
C LYS A 150 -10.42 18.35 -5.69
N MET A 151 -10.29 18.71 -4.41
CA MET A 151 -9.87 17.80 -3.34
C MET A 151 -10.96 16.75 -3.06
N PHE A 152 -12.20 17.17 -2.84
CA PHE A 152 -13.32 16.27 -2.56
C PHE A 152 -13.63 15.34 -3.75
N ASN A 153 -13.59 15.84 -4.99
CA ASN A 153 -13.79 15.02 -6.20
C ASN A 153 -12.77 13.87 -6.31
N LYS A 154 -11.51 14.12 -5.94
CA LYS A 154 -10.48 13.07 -5.91
C LYS A 154 -10.72 12.02 -4.82
N LEU A 155 -11.49 12.36 -3.78
CA LEU A 155 -11.98 11.44 -2.76
C LEU A 155 -13.31 10.77 -3.13
N ARG A 156 -13.71 10.85 -4.41
CA ARG A 156 -14.95 10.24 -4.96
C ARG A 156 -16.24 10.89 -4.47
N PHE A 157 -16.16 12.11 -3.95
CA PHE A 157 -17.36 12.92 -3.79
C PHE A 157 -17.84 13.38 -5.16
N ASN A 158 -19.15 13.30 -5.38
CA ASN A 158 -19.80 13.74 -6.59
C ASN A 158 -20.76 14.87 -6.27
N GLU A 159 -20.87 15.85 -7.16
CA GLU A 159 -21.83 16.94 -7.03
C GLU A 159 -23.26 16.41 -7.15
N ILE A 160 -24.09 16.70 -6.14
CA ILE A 160 -25.51 16.35 -6.13
C ILE A 160 -26.42 17.56 -6.33
N SER A 161 -25.97 18.74 -5.90
CA SER A 161 -26.74 19.97 -6.03
C SER A 161 -25.83 21.19 -6.00
N ARG A 162 -26.33 22.27 -6.59
CA ARG A 162 -25.66 23.57 -6.65
C ARG A 162 -26.67 24.66 -6.37
N SER A 163 -26.41 25.47 -5.35
CA SER A 163 -27.24 26.62 -5.01
C SER A 163 -26.51 27.90 -5.39
N VAL A 164 -27.05 28.63 -6.36
CA VAL A 164 -26.55 29.96 -6.72
C VAL A 164 -26.87 30.97 -5.63
N VAL A 165 -28.00 30.81 -4.93
CA VAL A 165 -28.45 31.73 -3.87
C VAL A 165 -27.53 31.69 -2.65
N PHE A 166 -27.08 30.48 -2.25
CA PHE A 166 -26.16 30.30 -1.13
C PHE A 166 -24.68 30.31 -1.56
N GLU A 167 -24.42 30.46 -2.87
CA GLU A 167 -23.11 30.35 -3.49
C GLU A 167 -22.37 29.05 -3.16
N GLU A 168 -23.10 27.93 -3.06
CA GLU A 168 -22.59 26.66 -2.57
C GLU A 168 -22.84 25.48 -3.52
N VAL A 169 -21.90 24.55 -3.55
CA VAL A 169 -22.04 23.24 -4.15
C VAL A 169 -22.11 22.18 -3.05
N THR A 170 -23.07 21.26 -3.15
CA THR A 170 -23.18 20.11 -2.26
C THR A 170 -22.63 18.88 -2.97
N LEU A 171 -21.65 18.25 -2.34
CA LEU A 171 -21.03 17.01 -2.80
C LEU A 171 -21.36 15.86 -1.86
N GLU A 172 -21.57 14.67 -2.39
CA GLU A 172 -21.81 13.45 -1.60
C GLU A 172 -20.91 12.29 -2.00
N CYS A 173 -20.61 11.43 -1.03
CA CYS A 173 -19.87 10.20 -1.24
C CYS A 173 -20.36 9.08 -0.30
N ASP A 174 -20.59 7.90 -0.85
CA ASP A 174 -20.77 6.69 -0.05
C ASP A 174 -19.44 6.30 0.63
N ALA A 175 -19.51 5.97 1.92
CA ALA A 175 -18.37 5.48 2.67
C ALA A 175 -17.71 4.26 2.01
N THR A 176 -18.46 3.44 1.26
CA THR A 176 -17.93 2.29 0.52
C THR A 176 -16.98 2.66 -0.60
N ALA A 177 -17.12 3.85 -1.20
CA ALA A 177 -16.22 4.38 -2.21
C ALA A 177 -14.92 4.92 -1.58
N ILE A 178 -14.98 5.35 -0.30
CA ILE A 178 -13.84 5.84 0.48
C ILE A 178 -13.09 4.69 1.18
N LYS A 179 -13.73 3.52 1.37
CA LYS A 179 -13.10 2.35 2.01
C LYS A 179 -11.82 1.96 1.28
N PHE A 180 -10.68 2.29 1.88
CA PHE A 180 -9.41 1.67 1.55
C PHE A 180 -9.60 0.15 1.69
N ARG A 181 -9.35 -0.61 0.61
CA ARG A 181 -9.45 -2.08 0.62
C ARG A 181 -8.05 -2.67 0.73
N PRO A 182 -7.40 -2.64 1.91
CA PRO A 182 -6.03 -3.10 2.06
C PRO A 182 -5.88 -4.58 1.68
N LEU A 183 -6.90 -5.41 1.89
CA LEU A 183 -6.92 -6.79 1.37
C LEU A 183 -6.74 -6.83 -0.15
N PHE A 184 -7.57 -6.08 -0.90
CA PHE A 184 -7.50 -6.05 -2.36
C PHE A 184 -6.14 -5.55 -2.84
N PHE A 185 -5.65 -4.43 -2.29
CA PHE A 185 -4.34 -3.88 -2.66
C PHE A 185 -3.20 -4.86 -2.36
N ASN A 186 -3.22 -5.49 -1.18
CA ASN A 186 -2.22 -6.46 -0.78
C ASN A 186 -2.22 -7.70 -1.69
N SER A 187 -3.41 -8.22 -2.04
CA SER A 187 -3.57 -9.33 -2.96
C SER A 187 -3.07 -9.00 -4.36
N VAL A 188 -3.42 -7.83 -4.89
CA VAL A 188 -2.97 -7.38 -6.21
C VAL A 188 -1.45 -7.19 -6.22
N ALA A 189 -0.88 -6.53 -5.20
CA ALA A 189 0.56 -6.31 -5.10
C ALA A 189 1.31 -7.64 -5.04
N TYR A 190 0.92 -8.54 -4.13
CA TYR A 190 1.58 -9.84 -3.99
C TYR A 190 1.48 -10.66 -5.27
N GLY A 191 0.28 -10.79 -5.84
CA GLY A 191 0.08 -11.53 -7.07
C GLY A 191 0.86 -10.98 -8.26
N SER A 192 0.95 -9.64 -8.40
CA SER A 192 1.73 -8.99 -9.46
C SER A 192 3.22 -9.29 -9.36
N PHE A 193 3.81 -9.08 -8.18
CA PHE A 193 5.24 -9.35 -7.98
C PHE A 193 5.57 -10.84 -8.09
N TYR A 194 4.73 -11.71 -7.53
CA TYR A 194 4.97 -13.16 -7.57
C TYR A 194 4.90 -13.72 -9.00
N THR A 195 3.90 -13.29 -9.78
CA THR A 195 3.77 -13.68 -11.20
C THR A 195 4.85 -13.03 -12.06
N GLY A 196 5.19 -11.77 -11.77
CA GLY A 196 6.27 -11.07 -12.46
C GLY A 196 7.64 -11.73 -12.27
N ALA A 197 7.87 -12.37 -11.12
CA ALA A 197 9.09 -13.14 -10.88
C ALA A 197 9.18 -14.37 -11.77
N GLU A 198 8.10 -15.14 -11.88
CA GLU A 198 8.01 -16.29 -12.79
C GLU A 198 8.15 -15.85 -14.26
N PHE A 199 7.53 -14.74 -14.64
CA PHE A 199 7.69 -14.18 -15.99
C PHE A 199 9.14 -13.81 -16.31
N LEU A 200 9.82 -13.13 -15.37
CA LEU A 200 11.23 -12.78 -15.52
C LEU A 200 12.11 -14.04 -15.59
N GLN A 201 11.79 -15.06 -14.80
CA GLN A 201 12.48 -16.34 -14.82
C GLN A 201 12.36 -17.04 -16.18
N GLN A 202 11.15 -17.10 -16.76
CA GLN A 202 10.96 -17.68 -18.09
C GLN A 202 11.73 -16.89 -19.15
N THR A 203 11.68 -15.55 -19.08
CA THR A 203 12.45 -14.66 -19.97
C THR A 203 13.95 -14.97 -19.90
N TYR A 204 14.49 -15.10 -18.69
CA TYR A 204 15.90 -15.42 -18.49
C TYR A 204 16.27 -16.79 -19.08
N ASN A 205 15.44 -17.81 -18.85
CA ASN A 205 15.68 -19.14 -19.37
C ASN A 205 15.63 -19.20 -20.91
N ILE A 206 14.71 -18.47 -21.55
CA ILE A 206 14.64 -18.36 -23.01
C ILE A 206 15.94 -17.75 -23.55
N ASN A 207 16.37 -16.63 -22.99
CA ASN A 207 17.59 -15.94 -23.39
C ASN A 207 18.84 -16.82 -23.21
N GLN A 208 18.93 -17.58 -22.11
CA GLN A 208 20.04 -18.53 -21.91
C GLN A 208 20.06 -19.65 -22.96
N LYS A 209 18.89 -20.16 -23.39
CA LYS A 209 18.79 -21.14 -24.48
C LYS A 209 19.20 -20.54 -25.82
N GLU A 210 18.79 -19.31 -26.12
CA GLU A 210 19.20 -18.60 -27.33
C GLU A 210 20.72 -18.38 -27.37
N LYS A 211 21.32 -17.97 -26.25
CA LYS A 211 22.78 -17.84 -26.13
C LYS A 211 23.50 -19.18 -26.36
N ALA A 212 23.02 -20.26 -25.74
CA ALA A 212 23.60 -21.59 -25.94
C ALA A 212 23.49 -22.06 -27.40
N ALA A 213 22.35 -21.81 -28.06
CA ALA A 213 22.16 -22.14 -29.47
C ALA A 213 23.04 -21.31 -30.40
N ALA A 214 23.25 -20.02 -30.08
CA ALA A 214 24.13 -19.15 -30.85
C ALA A 214 25.61 -19.57 -30.76
N VAL A 215 26.06 -20.00 -29.57
CA VAL A 215 27.39 -20.60 -29.38
C VAL A 215 27.55 -21.86 -30.22
N LEU A 216 26.57 -22.76 -30.20
CA LEU A 216 26.59 -24.00 -31.01
C LEU A 216 26.62 -23.71 -32.52
N ASN A 217 26.00 -22.63 -32.97
CA ASN A 217 25.91 -22.23 -34.38
C ASN A 217 26.99 -21.23 -34.82
N ASN A 218 28.02 -20.95 -34.00
CA ASN A 218 29.06 -19.96 -34.26
C ASN A 218 28.55 -18.56 -34.65
N THR A 219 27.39 -18.15 -34.12
CA THR A 219 26.85 -16.80 -34.35
C THR A 219 27.28 -15.83 -33.24
N PRO A 220 27.51 -14.54 -33.56
CA PRO A 220 27.97 -13.57 -32.57
C PRO A 220 26.91 -13.36 -31.47
N VAL A 221 27.27 -13.69 -30.23
CA VAL A 221 26.40 -13.55 -29.05
C VAL A 221 26.53 -12.15 -28.47
N ASN A 222 25.44 -11.40 -28.41
CA ASN A 222 25.41 -10.12 -27.70
C ASN A 222 25.16 -10.38 -26.20
N SER A 223 26.22 -10.36 -25.39
CA SER A 223 26.24 -10.91 -24.02
C SER A 223 25.35 -10.19 -22.99
N ASN A 224 24.96 -8.94 -23.26
CA ASN A 224 24.44 -8.02 -22.22
C ASN A 224 22.92 -7.78 -22.23
N LYS A 225 22.14 -8.39 -23.13
CA LYS A 225 20.68 -8.22 -23.13
C LYS A 225 20.01 -9.17 -22.14
N LEU A 226 19.09 -8.64 -21.31
CA LEU A 226 18.24 -9.43 -20.39
C LEU A 226 16.93 -9.87 -21.05
N PHE A 227 16.37 -9.04 -21.94
CA PHE A 227 15.11 -9.26 -22.63
C PHE A 227 15.34 -9.56 -24.12
N PRO A 228 14.49 -10.42 -24.74
CA PRO A 228 14.54 -10.68 -26.17
C PRO A 228 14.12 -9.43 -26.97
N ASP A 229 14.63 -9.32 -28.21
CA ASP A 229 14.35 -8.18 -29.09
C ASP A 229 12.89 -8.13 -29.58
N LYS A 230 12.20 -9.28 -29.57
CA LYS A 230 10.77 -9.37 -29.88
C LYS A 230 10.09 -10.22 -28.83
N PHE A 231 9.06 -9.66 -28.19
CA PHE A 231 8.18 -10.42 -27.31
C PHE A 231 7.24 -11.29 -28.14
N LYS A 232 7.28 -12.60 -27.96
CA LYS A 232 6.29 -13.54 -28.50
C LYS A 232 5.71 -14.34 -27.35
N LEU A 233 4.38 -14.34 -27.22
CA LEU A 233 3.70 -15.02 -26.12
C LEU A 233 3.87 -16.54 -26.17
N GLU A 234 4.06 -17.10 -27.37
CA GLU A 234 4.26 -18.53 -27.64
C GLU A 234 5.52 -19.10 -26.98
N ASP A 235 6.52 -18.25 -26.73
CA ASP A 235 7.78 -18.67 -26.09
C ASP A 235 7.62 -18.90 -24.57
N TYR A 236 6.50 -18.44 -23.99
CA TYR A 236 6.23 -18.47 -22.55
C TYR A 236 5.28 -19.59 -22.17
N ASN A 237 5.51 -20.21 -21.01
CA ASN A 237 4.59 -21.16 -20.42
C ASN A 237 3.44 -20.42 -19.73
N VAL A 238 2.47 -19.98 -20.54
CA VAL A 238 1.25 -19.29 -20.09
C VAL A 238 0.47 -20.09 -19.04
N PRO A 239 0.32 -21.44 -19.15
CA PRO A 239 -0.31 -22.22 -18.09
C PRO A 239 0.39 -22.12 -16.73
N VAL A 240 1.73 -22.09 -16.69
CA VAL A 240 2.47 -21.87 -15.43
C VAL A 240 2.22 -20.45 -14.91
N LEU A 241 2.31 -19.42 -15.77
CA LEU A 241 2.07 -18.04 -15.36
C LEU A 241 0.67 -17.83 -14.77
N ARG A 242 -0.35 -18.45 -15.37
CA ARG A 242 -1.72 -18.42 -14.85
C ARG A 242 -1.82 -19.02 -13.46
N ARG A 243 -1.10 -20.11 -13.18
CA ARG A 243 -1.10 -20.76 -11.86
C ARG A 243 -0.45 -19.89 -10.79
N TYR A 244 0.68 -19.27 -11.11
CA TYR A 244 1.34 -18.30 -10.22
C TYR A 244 0.46 -17.08 -9.95
N LEU A 245 -0.26 -16.60 -10.96
CA LEU A 245 -1.25 -15.54 -10.82
C LEU A 245 -2.38 -15.98 -9.89
N THR A 246 -2.98 -17.15 -10.11
CA THR A 246 -4.07 -17.66 -9.27
C THR A 246 -3.62 -17.82 -7.82
N TYR A 247 -2.46 -18.44 -7.58
CA TYR A 247 -1.89 -18.61 -6.25
C TYR A 247 -1.64 -17.25 -5.57
N GLY A 248 -0.99 -16.32 -6.27
CA GLY A 248 -0.60 -15.04 -5.70
C GLY A 248 -1.79 -14.13 -5.36
N TYR A 249 -2.76 -14.01 -6.26
CA TYR A 249 -3.91 -13.10 -6.08
C TYR A 249 -4.96 -13.65 -5.10
N PHE A 250 -5.25 -14.95 -5.16
CA PHE A 250 -6.42 -15.51 -4.49
C PHE A 250 -6.10 -16.38 -3.27
N LEU A 251 -4.88 -16.91 -3.16
CA LEU A 251 -4.47 -17.74 -2.02
C LEU A 251 -3.51 -17.00 -1.11
N ALA A 252 -2.29 -16.75 -1.58
CA ALA A 252 -1.23 -16.18 -0.75
C ALA A 252 -1.51 -14.74 -0.31
N GLY A 253 -1.94 -13.86 -1.22
CA GLY A 253 -2.24 -12.45 -0.92
C GLY A 253 -3.24 -12.28 0.23
N PRO A 254 -4.43 -12.91 0.17
CA PRO A 254 -5.41 -12.86 1.25
C PRO A 254 -4.92 -13.45 2.57
N ILE A 255 -4.23 -14.60 2.52
CA ILE A 255 -3.67 -15.25 3.71
C ILE A 255 -2.65 -14.34 4.40
N LEU A 256 -1.73 -13.74 3.64
CA LEU A 256 -0.71 -12.83 4.17
C LEU A 256 -1.33 -11.57 4.76
N HIS A 257 -2.35 -10.99 4.10
CA HIS A 257 -3.08 -9.85 4.67
C HIS A 257 -3.73 -10.20 6.00
N GLY A 258 -4.43 -11.33 6.08
CA GLY A 258 -5.06 -11.81 7.31
C GLY A 258 -4.04 -12.08 8.41
N TRP A 259 -2.95 -12.76 8.07
CA TRP A 259 -1.88 -13.12 9.01
C TRP A 259 -1.20 -11.91 9.63
N TYR A 260 -0.73 -10.95 8.83
CA TYR A 260 -0.08 -9.75 9.37
C TYR A 260 -1.07 -8.87 10.14
N SER A 261 -2.32 -8.79 9.69
CA SER A 261 -3.37 -8.09 10.44
C SER A 261 -3.61 -8.72 11.81
N TRP A 262 -3.55 -10.06 11.93
CA TRP A 262 -3.67 -10.77 13.20
C TRP A 262 -2.43 -10.59 14.07
N LEU A 263 -1.22 -10.78 13.52
CA LEU A 263 0.04 -10.60 14.26
C LEU A 263 0.17 -9.20 14.87
N ASP A 264 -0.20 -8.15 14.12
CA ASP A 264 -0.11 -6.78 14.62
C ASP A 264 -1.18 -6.42 15.66
N LYS A 265 -2.33 -7.08 15.62
CA LYS A 265 -3.35 -6.95 16.67
C LYS A 265 -2.89 -7.61 17.97
N MET A 266 -2.31 -8.81 17.87
CA MET A 266 -1.86 -9.60 19.01
C MET A 266 -0.59 -9.05 19.67
N PHE A 267 0.37 -8.60 18.86
CA PHE A 267 1.70 -8.22 19.33
C PHE A 267 1.99 -6.76 18.98
N LYS A 268 1.65 -5.84 19.89
CA LYS A 268 1.78 -4.38 19.66
C LYS A 268 3.16 -3.86 20.05
N GLY A 269 3.76 -3.03 19.21
CA GLY A 269 5.05 -2.38 19.45
C GLY A 269 6.23 -3.04 18.72
N THR A 270 7.43 -2.51 18.95
CA THR A 270 8.68 -2.83 18.24
C THR A 270 9.81 -3.28 19.17
N ALA A 271 9.49 -3.63 20.43
CA ALA A 271 10.48 -4.14 21.36
C ALA A 271 11.15 -5.41 20.78
N PRO A 272 12.47 -5.65 21.00
CA PRO A 272 13.19 -6.77 20.40
C PRO A 272 12.51 -8.13 20.63
N LYS A 273 12.01 -8.36 21.86
CA LYS A 273 11.25 -9.57 22.21
C LYS A 273 10.02 -9.76 21.32
N ILE A 274 9.26 -8.69 21.06
CA ILE A 274 8.04 -8.72 20.24
C ILE A 274 8.38 -9.03 18.77
N VAL A 275 9.43 -8.38 18.25
CA VAL A 275 9.90 -8.59 16.88
C VAL A 275 10.34 -10.04 16.68
N VAL A 276 11.13 -10.60 17.62
CA VAL A 276 11.57 -12.00 17.57
C VAL A 276 10.39 -12.96 17.71
N THR A 277 9.41 -12.68 18.56
CA THR A 277 8.20 -13.52 18.64
C THR A 277 7.42 -13.53 17.32
N LYS A 278 7.17 -12.36 16.71
CA LYS A 278 6.51 -12.28 15.40
C LYS A 278 7.29 -13.06 14.33
N LEU A 279 8.60 -12.92 14.33
CA LEU A 279 9.51 -13.61 13.42
C LEU A 279 9.38 -15.13 13.52
N LEU A 280 9.43 -15.68 14.74
CA LEU A 280 9.31 -17.11 14.96
C LEU A 280 7.92 -17.63 14.61
N CYS A 281 6.86 -16.89 14.93
CA CYS A 281 5.51 -17.25 14.51
C CYS A 281 5.38 -17.28 12.97
N ASP A 282 5.92 -16.28 12.27
CA ASP A 282 5.88 -16.23 10.80
C ASP A 282 6.60 -17.42 10.16
N GLN A 283 7.82 -17.72 10.64
CA GLN A 283 8.64 -18.78 10.07
C GLN A 283 8.17 -20.19 10.44
N PHE A 284 7.71 -20.42 11.67
CA PHE A 284 7.44 -21.78 12.16
C PHE A 284 5.95 -22.12 12.30
N ILE A 285 5.06 -21.12 12.23
CA ILE A 285 3.60 -21.36 12.26
C ILE A 285 2.98 -21.12 10.88
N LEU A 286 3.25 -19.98 10.22
CA LEU A 286 2.65 -19.68 8.92
C LEU A 286 3.38 -20.36 7.75
N THR A 287 4.70 -20.31 7.73
CA THR A 287 5.47 -20.73 6.55
C THR A 287 5.27 -22.22 6.21
N PRO A 288 5.26 -23.19 7.15
CA PRO A 288 5.02 -24.60 6.84
C PRO A 288 3.71 -24.85 6.09
N PRO A 289 2.52 -24.43 6.58
CA PRO A 289 1.27 -24.63 5.85
C PRO A 289 1.23 -23.82 4.54
N LEU A 290 1.87 -22.66 4.46
CA LEU A 290 1.93 -21.88 3.21
C LEU A 290 2.73 -22.60 2.11
N VAL A 291 3.83 -23.27 2.47
CA VAL A 291 4.64 -24.09 1.54
C VAL A 291 3.85 -25.34 1.10
N VAL A 292 3.15 -26.00 2.02
CA VAL A 292 2.26 -27.12 1.67
C VAL A 292 1.18 -26.65 0.69
N LEU A 293 0.51 -25.53 1.01
CA LEU A 293 -0.51 -24.92 0.15
C LEU A 293 0.02 -24.56 -1.24
N PHE A 294 1.25 -24.05 -1.32
CA PHE A 294 1.89 -23.77 -2.61
C PHE A 294 2.02 -25.03 -3.46
N PHE A 295 2.66 -26.08 -2.95
CA PHE A 295 2.87 -27.30 -3.75
C PHE A 295 1.56 -28.01 -4.08
N THR A 296 0.61 -28.08 -3.14
CA THR A 296 -0.69 -28.72 -3.40
C THR A 296 -1.51 -27.93 -4.41
N SER A 297 -1.61 -26.60 -4.28
CA SER A 297 -2.34 -25.78 -5.24
C SER A 297 -1.74 -25.84 -6.65
N MET A 298 -0.41 -25.88 -6.76
CA MET A 298 0.27 -26.07 -8.04
C MET A 298 -0.07 -27.44 -8.66
N SER A 299 0.00 -28.53 -7.88
CA SER A 299 -0.35 -29.87 -8.34
C SER A 299 -1.82 -30.00 -8.77
N VAL A 300 -2.74 -29.38 -8.02
CA VAL A 300 -4.18 -29.36 -8.36
C VAL A 300 -4.40 -28.62 -9.68
N MET A 301 -3.80 -27.44 -9.85
CA MET A 301 -3.96 -26.67 -11.09
C MET A 301 -3.24 -27.29 -12.30
N GLU A 302 -2.30 -28.21 -12.09
CA GLU A 302 -1.71 -29.05 -13.13
C GLU A 302 -2.62 -30.22 -13.55
N GLY A 303 -3.70 -30.49 -12.81
CA GLY A 303 -4.58 -31.63 -13.07
C GLY A 303 -3.96 -32.97 -12.66
N LYS A 304 -3.00 -33.00 -11.74
CA LYS A 304 -2.47 -34.25 -11.18
C LYS A 304 -3.60 -35.00 -10.43
N LYS A 305 -3.65 -36.33 -10.58
CA LYS A 305 -4.61 -37.19 -9.86
C LYS A 305 -4.45 -37.01 -8.33
N THR A 306 -5.56 -37.13 -7.60
CA THR A 306 -5.65 -36.87 -6.15
C THR A 306 -4.62 -37.64 -5.33
N GLU A 307 -4.28 -38.86 -5.75
CA GLU A 307 -3.31 -39.74 -5.09
C GLU A 307 -1.88 -39.17 -5.08
N ASN A 308 -1.52 -38.32 -6.06
CA ASN A 308 -0.15 -37.83 -6.25
C ASN A 308 0.02 -36.35 -5.85
N LEU A 309 -0.98 -35.72 -5.24
CA LEU A 309 -0.98 -34.27 -4.99
C LEU A 309 0.11 -33.82 -4.00
N LEU A 310 0.47 -34.69 -3.06
CA LEU A 310 1.44 -34.39 -1.99
C LEU A 310 2.85 -34.88 -2.29
N ASP A 311 3.08 -35.66 -3.33
CA ASP A 311 4.39 -36.30 -3.55
C ASP A 311 5.48 -35.27 -3.81
N GLU A 312 5.17 -34.27 -4.62
CA GLU A 312 6.08 -33.16 -4.89
C GLU A 312 6.36 -32.33 -3.63
N CYS A 313 5.33 -32.13 -2.80
CA CYS A 313 5.48 -31.47 -1.51
C CYS A 313 6.40 -32.29 -0.60
N LYS A 314 6.12 -33.57 -0.36
CA LYS A 314 6.95 -34.46 0.47
C LYS A 314 8.41 -34.49 0.03
N ALA A 315 8.65 -34.57 -1.28
CA ALA A 315 10.00 -34.61 -1.84
C ALA A 315 10.77 -33.29 -1.67
N LYS A 316 10.10 -32.14 -1.76
CA LYS A 316 10.76 -30.81 -1.80
C LYS A 316 10.62 -30.01 -0.51
N PHE A 317 9.72 -30.39 0.40
CA PHE A 317 9.34 -29.60 1.56
C PHE A 317 10.55 -29.26 2.45
N VAL A 318 11.30 -30.27 2.90
CA VAL A 318 12.41 -30.08 3.85
C VAL A 318 13.45 -29.12 3.27
N LYS A 319 13.87 -29.35 2.02
CA LYS A 319 14.85 -28.49 1.33
C LYS A 319 14.31 -27.07 1.13
N THR A 320 13.05 -26.93 0.73
CA THR A 320 12.42 -25.62 0.51
C THR A 320 12.29 -24.85 1.81
N PHE A 321 11.86 -25.52 2.89
CA PHE A 321 11.69 -24.92 4.21
C PHE A 321 13.03 -24.51 4.82
N ALA A 322 14.05 -25.37 4.76
CA ALA A 322 15.39 -25.04 5.25
C ALA A 322 15.99 -23.83 4.52
N THR A 323 15.87 -23.80 3.19
CA THR A 323 16.32 -22.64 2.40
C THR A 323 15.50 -21.38 2.73
N SER A 324 14.20 -21.57 2.97
CA SER A 324 13.30 -20.49 3.38
C SER A 324 13.77 -19.84 4.68
N CYS A 325 14.15 -20.63 5.70
CA CYS A 325 14.66 -20.08 6.96
C CYS A 325 15.87 -19.14 6.75
N ILE A 326 16.80 -19.50 5.85
CA ILE A 326 18.01 -18.70 5.61
C ILE A 326 17.67 -17.34 5.01
N PHE A 327 16.72 -17.28 4.08
CA PHE A 327 16.35 -16.05 3.40
C PHE A 327 15.32 -15.23 4.19
N TRP A 328 14.26 -15.88 4.67
CA TRP A 328 13.12 -15.20 5.26
C TRP A 328 13.35 -14.75 6.69
N LEU A 329 14.19 -15.41 7.49
CA LEU A 329 14.45 -14.94 8.86
C LEU A 329 15.09 -13.52 8.88
N PRO A 330 16.16 -13.22 8.12
CA PRO A 330 16.67 -11.85 8.04
C PRO A 330 15.68 -10.86 7.42
N VAL A 331 15.00 -11.25 6.34
CA VAL A 331 14.04 -10.40 5.63
C VAL A 331 12.86 -10.00 6.51
N GLN A 332 12.32 -10.96 7.28
CA GLN A 332 11.19 -10.72 8.18
C GLN A 332 11.60 -10.01 9.45
N PHE A 333 12.84 -10.18 9.93
CA PHE A 333 13.37 -9.36 11.02
C PHE A 333 13.32 -7.88 10.65
N VAL A 334 13.79 -7.52 9.45
CA VAL A 334 13.69 -6.15 8.91
C VAL A 334 12.23 -5.71 8.75
N ASN A 335 11.36 -6.59 8.26
CA ASN A 335 9.94 -6.31 8.10
C ASN A 335 9.27 -5.92 9.42
N PHE A 336 9.46 -6.72 10.46
CA PHE A 336 8.82 -6.49 11.77
C PHE A 336 9.47 -5.38 12.59
N LEU A 337 10.73 -5.06 12.32
CA LEU A 337 11.45 -3.97 13.00
C LEU A 337 11.16 -2.60 12.36
N LEU A 338 11.24 -2.50 11.03
CA LEU A 338 11.28 -1.21 10.32
C LEU A 338 10.01 -0.90 9.52
N ILE A 339 9.27 -1.91 9.06
CA ILE A 339 8.17 -1.68 8.11
C ILE A 339 6.84 -1.47 8.85
N PRO A 340 6.12 -0.36 8.58
CA PRO A 340 4.81 -0.11 9.17
C PRO A 340 3.80 -1.22 8.80
N PRO A 341 2.85 -1.57 9.70
CA PRO A 341 1.85 -2.62 9.49
C PRO A 341 1.16 -2.59 8.11
N SER A 342 0.78 -1.40 7.64
CA SER A 342 0.08 -1.21 6.37
C SER A 342 0.89 -1.59 5.12
N PHE A 343 2.23 -1.61 5.21
CA PHE A 343 3.11 -1.86 4.06
C PHE A 343 3.80 -3.24 4.09
N ARG A 344 3.57 -4.05 5.12
CA ARG A 344 4.29 -5.33 5.27
C ARG A 344 4.02 -6.31 4.15
N VAL A 345 2.78 -6.44 3.69
CA VAL A 345 2.50 -7.32 2.55
C VAL A 345 3.23 -6.82 1.31
N LEU A 346 3.24 -5.52 1.03
CA LEU A 346 3.97 -4.96 -0.10
C LEU A 346 5.48 -5.24 -0.02
N TYR A 347 6.09 -5.07 1.16
CA TYR A 347 7.48 -5.42 1.39
C TYR A 347 7.74 -6.91 1.11
N VAL A 348 6.89 -7.79 1.64
CA VAL A 348 6.98 -9.24 1.42
C VAL A 348 6.77 -9.59 -0.06
N SER A 349 5.89 -8.89 -0.79
CA SER A 349 5.71 -9.07 -2.23
C SER A 349 7.01 -8.82 -3.01
N VAL A 350 7.72 -7.74 -2.68
CA VAL A 350 9.02 -7.41 -3.30
C VAL A 350 10.09 -8.44 -2.91
N ALA A 351 10.14 -8.83 -1.64
CA ALA A 351 11.07 -9.86 -1.18
C ALA A 351 10.80 -11.22 -1.84
N SER A 352 9.53 -11.60 -2.03
CA SER A 352 9.13 -12.81 -2.74
C SER A 352 9.57 -12.78 -4.21
N PHE A 353 9.53 -11.62 -4.87
CA PHE A 353 10.08 -11.47 -6.21
C PHE A 353 11.59 -11.77 -6.23
N CYS A 354 12.35 -11.26 -5.25
CA CYS A 354 13.77 -11.58 -5.11
C CYS A 354 13.98 -13.08 -4.81
N TRP A 355 13.22 -13.65 -3.88
CA TRP A 355 13.29 -15.06 -3.49
C TRP A 355 13.14 -16.02 -4.66
N VAL A 356 12.10 -15.84 -5.48
CA VAL A 356 11.83 -16.70 -6.66
C VAL A 356 12.98 -16.64 -7.66
N ASN A 357 13.53 -15.45 -7.91
CA ASN A 357 14.66 -15.28 -8.82
C ASN A 357 15.98 -15.84 -8.24
N ILE A 358 16.23 -15.70 -6.94
CA ILE A 358 17.42 -16.25 -6.26
C ILE A 358 17.39 -17.78 -6.28
N LEU A 359 16.25 -18.40 -5.98
CA LEU A 359 16.08 -19.86 -6.04
C LEU A 359 16.38 -20.41 -7.44
N CYS A 360 16.01 -19.67 -8.47
CA CYS A 360 16.32 -20.04 -9.85
C CYS A 360 17.84 -20.07 -10.10
N HIS A 361 18.55 -19.02 -9.68
CA HIS A 361 20.00 -18.94 -9.87
C HIS A 361 20.76 -20.07 -9.13
N LEU A 362 20.35 -20.39 -7.90
CA LEU A 362 20.91 -21.51 -7.15
C LEU A 362 20.66 -22.86 -7.84
N LYS A 363 19.48 -23.04 -8.46
CA LYS A 363 19.16 -24.25 -9.24
C LYS A 363 19.98 -24.34 -10.52
N LEU A 364 20.19 -23.21 -11.21
CA LEU A 364 21.02 -23.13 -12.42
C LEU A 364 22.50 -23.43 -12.13
N ASN A 365 23.09 -22.81 -11.09
CA ASN A 365 24.48 -23.06 -10.72
C ASN A 365 24.72 -24.52 -10.30
N PHE A 366 23.74 -25.15 -9.65
CA PHE A 366 23.81 -26.58 -9.32
C PHE A 366 23.81 -27.45 -10.57
N LEU A 367 22.96 -27.16 -11.56
CA LEU A 367 22.93 -27.90 -12.83
C LEU A 367 24.23 -27.71 -13.62
N PHE A 368 24.72 -26.47 -13.71
CA PHE A 368 25.99 -26.16 -14.37
C PHE A 368 27.17 -26.88 -13.73
N ASN A 369 27.25 -26.90 -12.39
CA ASN A 369 28.30 -27.62 -11.68
C ASN A 369 28.23 -29.13 -11.92
N VAL A 370 27.04 -29.75 -11.90
CA VAL A 370 26.89 -31.18 -12.19
C VAL A 370 27.28 -31.50 -13.64
N THR A 371 26.89 -30.66 -14.60
CA THR A 371 27.31 -30.83 -16.00
C THR A 371 28.80 -30.58 -16.18
N ALA A 372 29.40 -29.62 -15.49
CA ALA A 372 30.84 -29.37 -15.53
C ALA A 372 31.64 -30.53 -14.92
N THR A 373 31.17 -31.15 -13.83
CA THR A 373 31.79 -32.37 -13.30
C THR A 373 31.64 -33.56 -14.25
N ALA A 374 30.55 -33.62 -15.02
CA ALA A 374 30.36 -34.61 -16.08
C ALA A 374 31.24 -34.31 -17.32
N TYR A 375 31.48 -33.03 -17.64
CA TYR A 375 32.30 -32.57 -18.77
C TYR A 375 33.81 -32.63 -18.47
N ASN A 376 34.22 -32.37 -17.23
CA ASN A 376 35.59 -32.56 -16.75
C ASN A 376 36.01 -34.04 -16.75
N ARG A 377 35.05 -34.99 -16.77
CA ARG A 377 35.35 -36.41 -17.07
C ARG A 377 35.65 -36.67 -18.55
N ILE A 378 35.34 -35.73 -19.44
CA ILE A 378 35.49 -35.82 -20.90
C ILE A 378 36.69 -34.97 -21.39
N GLY A 379 37.36 -34.22 -20.50
CA GLY A 379 38.65 -33.58 -20.78
C GLY A 379 38.57 -32.35 -21.69
N ILE A 380 37.64 -31.43 -21.43
CA ILE A 380 37.61 -30.10 -22.08
C ILE A 380 37.63 -29.04 -20.98
N ASP A 381 38.82 -28.48 -20.74
CA ASP A 381 39.09 -27.43 -19.78
C ASP A 381 38.87 -26.06 -20.44
N ASP A 382 37.70 -25.45 -20.25
CA ASP A 382 37.52 -23.99 -20.21
C ASP A 382 36.05 -23.64 -19.95
N PHE A 383 35.68 -23.45 -18.68
CA PHE A 383 34.43 -22.75 -18.35
C PHE A 383 34.58 -21.95 -17.05
N ASN A 384 34.89 -20.66 -17.20
CA ASN A 384 35.08 -19.74 -16.08
C ASN A 384 33.77 -19.50 -15.30
N GLN A 385 33.86 -19.67 -13.98
CA GLN A 385 32.81 -19.48 -12.99
C GLN A 385 32.51 -17.98 -12.80
N CYS A 386 31.26 -17.55 -12.98
CA CYS A 386 30.82 -16.19 -12.64
C CYS A 386 30.34 -16.12 -11.18
N ASP A 387 30.98 -15.23 -10.42
CA ASP A 387 30.90 -15.11 -8.96
C ASP A 387 29.57 -14.50 -8.48
N VAL A 388 28.96 -15.10 -7.44
CA VAL A 388 27.62 -14.75 -6.89
C VAL A 388 27.56 -13.29 -6.41
N LEU A 389 28.67 -12.74 -5.94
CA LEU A 389 28.78 -11.35 -5.46
C LEU A 389 28.66 -10.32 -6.61
N SER A 390 29.15 -10.65 -7.81
CA SER A 390 29.05 -9.77 -8.98
C SER A 390 27.61 -9.62 -9.47
N TRP A 391 26.81 -10.68 -9.37
CA TRP A 391 25.41 -10.69 -9.76
C TRP A 391 24.51 -9.94 -8.75
N VAL A 392 24.74 -10.13 -7.44
CA VAL A 392 24.03 -9.37 -6.38
C VAL A 392 24.29 -7.87 -6.54
N MET A 393 25.52 -7.45 -6.81
CA MET A 393 25.87 -6.05 -7.06
C MET A 393 25.22 -5.50 -8.34
N THR A 394 24.97 -6.35 -9.34
CA THR A 394 24.25 -6.00 -10.58
C THR A 394 22.75 -5.79 -10.33
N ILE A 395 22.13 -6.60 -9.47
CA ILE A 395 20.73 -6.40 -9.03
C ILE A 395 20.56 -5.08 -8.27
N PHE A 396 21.51 -4.73 -7.38
CA PHE A 396 21.47 -3.44 -6.68
C PHE A 396 21.71 -2.25 -7.64
N LYS A 397 22.52 -2.41 -8.70
CA LYS A 397 22.64 -1.43 -9.79
C LYS A 397 21.34 -1.30 -10.62
N VAL A 398 20.64 -2.40 -10.88
CA VAL A 398 19.34 -2.42 -11.58
C VAL A 398 18.21 -1.83 -10.71
N GLY A 399 18.28 -1.95 -9.38
CA GLY A 399 17.41 -1.25 -8.45
C GLY A 399 17.43 0.29 -8.60
N ASN A 400 18.58 0.85 -8.99
CA ASN A 400 18.69 2.28 -9.30
C ASN A 400 18.12 2.65 -10.69
N TYR A 401 18.13 1.73 -11.66
CA TYR A 401 17.46 1.93 -12.97
C TYR A 401 15.93 1.77 -12.87
N HIS A 402 15.44 0.91 -11.98
CA HIS A 402 14.01 0.74 -11.73
C HIS A 402 13.34 1.99 -11.15
N LYS A 403 14.06 2.86 -10.44
CA LYS A 403 13.53 4.19 -10.05
C LYS A 403 13.08 5.02 -11.25
N ASN A 404 13.69 4.86 -12.42
CA ASN A 404 13.33 5.59 -13.63
C ASN A 404 12.34 4.81 -14.51
N ALA A 405 12.47 3.49 -14.61
CA ALA A 405 11.59 2.63 -15.42
C ALA A 405 10.20 2.39 -14.77
N ILE A 406 10.11 2.28 -13.45
CA ILE A 406 8.83 2.19 -12.72
C ILE A 406 8.09 3.53 -12.79
N LYS A 407 8.84 4.65 -12.79
CA LYS A 407 8.28 6.01 -12.93
C LYS A 407 7.74 6.29 -14.34
N THR A 408 8.30 5.66 -15.38
CA THR A 408 7.82 5.82 -16.78
C THR A 408 6.83 4.74 -17.23
N GLY A 409 6.99 3.49 -16.75
CA GLY A 409 6.12 2.36 -17.07
C GLY A 409 4.76 2.41 -16.38
N LEU A 410 4.71 2.71 -15.07
CA LEU A 410 3.44 2.94 -14.38
C LEU A 410 2.75 4.22 -14.91
N CYS A 411 3.50 5.28 -15.25
CA CYS A 411 2.90 6.47 -15.85
C CYS A 411 2.18 6.16 -17.16
N LYS A 412 2.75 5.31 -18.04
CA LYS A 412 2.15 4.91 -19.32
C LYS A 412 0.98 3.94 -19.18
N VAL A 413 1.03 3.01 -18.22
CA VAL A 413 -0.10 2.11 -17.94
C VAL A 413 -1.26 2.87 -17.31
N PHE A 414 -1.00 3.80 -16.38
CA PHE A 414 -2.05 4.64 -15.78
C PHE A 414 -2.59 5.73 -16.73
N THR A 415 -1.79 6.29 -17.65
CA THR A 415 -2.30 7.23 -18.66
C THR A 415 -3.11 6.55 -19.76
N ASN A 416 -2.80 5.30 -20.13
CA ASN A 416 -3.61 4.54 -21.10
C ASN A 416 -4.91 4.01 -20.51
N ILE A 417 -4.99 3.77 -19.20
CA ILE A 417 -6.26 3.48 -18.51
C ILE A 417 -7.12 4.74 -18.36
N SER A 418 -6.50 5.93 -18.33
CA SER A 418 -7.19 7.23 -18.24
C SER A 418 -7.70 7.77 -19.59
N ARG A 419 -7.41 7.11 -20.73
CA ARG A 419 -7.70 7.61 -22.08
C ARG A 419 -8.62 6.71 -22.92
N ARG A 420 -9.24 5.69 -22.35
CA ARG A 420 -10.34 4.98 -23.02
C ARG A 420 -11.66 5.51 -22.48
N ASP A 421 -12.40 6.14 -23.38
CA ASP A 421 -13.72 6.71 -23.21
C ASP A 421 -14.65 5.76 -22.46
N PHE A 422 -15.13 6.21 -21.30
CA PHE A 422 -16.39 5.77 -20.71
C PHE A 422 -17.46 6.81 -21.07
N THR A 423 -17.78 6.86 -22.35
CA THR A 423 -19.11 7.22 -22.82
C THR A 423 -19.72 5.93 -23.34
N THR A 424 -20.94 5.65 -22.89
CA THR A 424 -21.85 4.56 -23.27
C THR A 424 -22.02 3.46 -22.20
N ILE A 425 -23.20 3.58 -21.57
CA ILE A 425 -23.94 2.72 -20.61
C ILE A 425 -23.68 3.01 -19.14
#